data_AF-A0A1S3DQE8-F1
#
_entry.id   AF-A0A1S3DQE8-F1
#
_cell.length_a   1.000
_cell.length_b   1.000
_cell.length_c   1.000
_cell.angle_alpha   90.00
_cell.angle_beta   90.00
_cell.angle_gamma   90.00
#
_symmetry.space_group_name_H-M   'P 1'
#
loop_
_entity.id
_entity.type
_entity.pdbx_description
1 polymer ?
#
loop_
_entity_poly.entity_id
_entity_poly.type
_entity_poly.pdbx_seq_one_letter_code
_entity_poly.pdbx_strand_id
1 'polypeptide(L)'
;VYNEVGMVRHTNTEEENSIDVEFHDSTLHHSFRINNIMGHTLAALSTKALVLIPLCDLGSEKSELEEQFWRKQLALSSVPSYKSEEIATLTKEVLAPAVKLFAHSCKSDNDLRAIELCELFSNPQFLQLAFRYATSTGKASLAEKVTNLKSSNNEQDMCRRRSPSPSYQFSG
;
A
#
# COMPACT_ATOMS: atom_id res chain seq x y z
N VAL A 1 4.27 -0.23 -14.74
CA VAL A 1 5.21 -0.96 -13.84
C VAL A 1 6.47 -1.24 -14.62
N TYR A 2 7.64 -1.06 -14.02
CA TYR A 2 8.92 -1.48 -14.60
C TYR A 2 9.80 -2.01 -13.45
N ASN A 3 10.27 -3.25 -13.55
CA ASN A 3 11.12 -3.88 -12.55
C ASN A 3 12.05 -4.93 -13.20
N GLU A 4 12.73 -5.74 -12.37
CA GLU A 4 13.67 -6.78 -12.83
C GLU A 4 13.04 -7.90 -13.65
N VAL A 5 11.72 -8.06 -13.64
CA VAL A 5 11.00 -9.10 -14.40
C VAL A 5 10.60 -8.60 -15.79
N GLY A 6 10.17 -7.35 -15.86
CA GLY A 6 9.67 -6.77 -17.09
C GLY A 6 8.94 -5.44 -16.87
N MET A 7 8.09 -5.13 -17.84
CA MET A 7 7.32 -3.91 -17.91
C MET A 7 5.83 -4.23 -18.14
N VAL A 8 4.96 -3.50 -17.43
CA VAL A 8 3.51 -3.49 -17.65
C VAL A 8 3.09 -2.07 -18.00
N ARG A 9 2.45 -1.89 -19.15
CA ARG A 9 1.94 -0.61 -19.64
C ARG A 9 0.42 -0.69 -19.81
N HIS A 10 -0.26 0.41 -19.52
CA HIS A 10 -1.69 0.56 -19.74
C HIS A 10 -1.89 1.71 -20.74
N THR A 11 -2.60 1.42 -21.82
CA THR A 11 -3.05 2.38 -22.82
C THR A 11 -4.54 2.60 -22.58
N ASN A 12 -4.97 3.86 -22.42
CA ASN A 12 -6.37 4.23 -22.27
C ASN A 12 -6.65 5.46 -23.13
N THR A 13 -7.12 5.21 -24.35
CA THR A 13 -7.54 6.23 -25.33
C THR A 13 -9.01 6.00 -25.71
N GLU A 14 -9.59 6.91 -26.49
CA GLU A 14 -10.96 6.73 -26.99
C GLU A 14 -11.12 5.49 -27.89
N GLU A 15 -10.02 5.04 -28.51
CA GLU A 15 -10.00 3.93 -29.46
C GLU A 15 -9.52 2.62 -28.84
N GLU A 16 -8.66 2.68 -27.81
CA GLU A 16 -8.01 1.49 -27.24
C GLU A 16 -7.90 1.59 -25.71
N ASN A 17 -8.33 0.53 -25.02
CA ASN A 17 -8.08 0.32 -23.60
C ASN A 17 -7.41 -1.05 -23.40
N SER A 18 -6.08 -1.08 -23.31
CA SER A 18 -5.28 -2.31 -23.33
C SER A 18 -4.12 -2.28 -22.34
N ILE A 19 -3.74 -3.46 -21.84
CA ILE A 19 -2.60 -3.68 -20.96
C ILE A 19 -1.58 -4.53 -21.71
N ASP A 20 -0.40 -3.98 -21.87
CA ASP A 20 0.74 -4.62 -22.51
C ASP A 20 1.74 -5.10 -21.47
N VAL A 21 2.14 -6.36 -21.56
CA VAL A 21 3.11 -6.99 -20.66
C VAL A 21 4.30 -7.45 -21.48
N GLU A 22 5.47 -6.89 -21.17
CA GLU A 22 6.74 -7.21 -21.80
C GLU A 22 7.69 -7.76 -20.76
N PHE A 23 8.22 -8.97 -20.99
CA PHE A 23 9.22 -9.58 -20.11
C PHE A 23 10.62 -9.27 -20.62
N HIS A 24 11.56 -9.03 -19.71
CA HIS A 24 12.97 -8.82 -20.09
C HIS A 24 13.58 -10.09 -20.70
N ASP A 25 13.19 -11.26 -20.18
CA ASP A 25 13.56 -12.56 -20.72
C ASP A 25 12.39 -13.18 -21.50
N SER A 26 12.38 -12.93 -22.80
CA SER A 26 11.37 -13.46 -23.73
C SER A 26 11.50 -14.96 -24.02
N THR A 27 12.58 -15.62 -23.57
CA THR A 27 12.76 -17.06 -23.72
C THR A 27 11.95 -17.86 -22.69
N LEU A 28 11.69 -17.24 -21.53
CA LEU A 28 10.93 -17.84 -20.44
C LEU A 28 9.45 -17.48 -20.51
N HIS A 29 9.13 -16.21 -20.78
CA HIS A 29 7.75 -15.74 -20.96
C HIS A 29 7.63 -14.83 -22.18
N HIS A 30 6.73 -15.18 -23.11
CA HIS A 30 6.40 -14.31 -24.22
C HIS A 30 5.60 -13.10 -23.76
N SER A 31 5.92 -11.92 -24.32
CA SER A 31 5.11 -10.72 -24.16
C SER A 31 3.69 -10.93 -24.67
N PHE A 32 2.72 -10.30 -24.04
CA PHE A 32 1.32 -10.42 -24.43
C PHE A 32 0.52 -9.15 -24.12
N ARG A 33 -0.64 -9.04 -24.76
CA ARG A 33 -1.60 -7.93 -24.62
C ARG A 33 -2.93 -8.43 -24.10
N ILE A 34 -3.53 -7.67 -23.17
CA ILE A 34 -4.87 -7.89 -22.64
C ILE A 34 -5.74 -6.67 -22.96
N ASN A 35 -6.96 -6.87 -23.44
CA ASN A 35 -7.95 -5.79 -23.50
C ASN A 35 -8.48 -5.49 -22.09
N ASN A 36 -8.35 -4.26 -21.61
CA ASN A 36 -8.68 -3.87 -20.24
C ASN A 36 -10.19 -3.60 -20.03
N ILE A 37 -11.01 -4.58 -20.38
CA ILE A 37 -12.48 -4.51 -20.26
C ILE A 37 -12.95 -4.36 -18.81
N MET A 38 -12.13 -4.78 -17.84
CA MET A 38 -12.46 -4.74 -16.41
C MET A 38 -11.98 -3.45 -15.71
N GLY A 39 -11.37 -2.51 -16.44
CA GLY A 39 -10.95 -1.22 -15.89
C GLY A 39 -9.89 -1.33 -14.80
N HIS A 40 -8.92 -2.23 -14.95
CA HIS A 40 -7.79 -2.33 -14.03
C HIS A 40 -6.97 -1.03 -14.05
N THR A 41 -6.63 -0.51 -12.88
CA THR A 41 -5.89 0.77 -12.72
C THR A 41 -4.51 0.60 -12.10
N LEU A 42 -4.29 -0.53 -11.43
CA LEU A 42 -3.03 -0.88 -10.78
C LEU A 42 -2.61 -2.28 -11.21
N ALA A 43 -1.29 -2.50 -11.25
CA ALA A 43 -0.70 -3.79 -11.58
C ALA A 43 0.57 -4.03 -10.75
N ALA A 44 0.88 -5.29 -10.48
CA ALA A 44 2.16 -5.74 -9.93
C ALA A 44 2.67 -6.94 -10.73
N LEU A 45 3.94 -6.90 -11.13
CA LEU A 45 4.59 -7.96 -11.91
C LEU A 45 5.67 -8.63 -11.06
N SER A 46 5.62 -9.96 -10.97
CA SER A 46 6.63 -10.78 -10.30
C SER A 46 7.06 -11.95 -11.18
N THR A 47 8.10 -12.68 -10.79
CA THR A 47 8.57 -13.87 -11.51
C THR A 47 7.57 -15.02 -11.54
N LYS A 48 6.52 -14.97 -10.71
CA LYS A 48 5.52 -16.04 -10.58
C LYS A 48 4.14 -15.63 -11.06
N ALA A 49 3.81 -14.34 -10.96
CA ALA A 49 2.47 -13.85 -11.22
C ALA A 49 2.46 -12.39 -11.66
N LEU A 50 1.53 -12.08 -12.57
CA LEU A 50 1.01 -10.74 -12.83
C LEU A 50 -0.29 -10.58 -12.04
N VAL A 51 -0.38 -9.52 -11.24
CA VAL A 51 -1.60 -9.13 -10.53
C VAL A 51 -2.13 -7.85 -11.16
N LEU A 52 -3.41 -7.84 -11.51
CA LEU A 52 -4.14 -6.67 -11.99
C LEU A 52 -5.26 -6.36 -10.99
N ILE A 53 -5.37 -5.10 -10.58
CA ILE A 53 -6.29 -4.69 -9.52
C ILE A 53 -7.33 -3.75 -10.13
N PRO A 54 -8.62 -4.17 -10.19
CA PRO A 54 -9.72 -3.25 -10.44
C PRO A 54 -10.10 -2.56 -9.13
N LEU A 55 -10.07 -1.23 -9.10
CA LEU A 55 -10.65 -0.47 -7.99
C LEU A 55 -12.16 -0.34 -8.22
N CYS A 56 -12.92 -0.41 -7.13
CA CYS A 56 -14.37 -0.22 -7.17
C CYS A 56 -14.73 1.26 -7.07
N ASP A 57 -15.92 1.61 -7.59
CA ASP A 57 -16.52 2.95 -7.45
C ASP A 57 -15.60 4.08 -7.92
N LEU A 58 -15.03 3.88 -9.11
CA LEU A 58 -14.16 4.83 -9.81
C LEU A 58 -14.94 6.13 -10.05
N GLY A 59 -14.55 7.19 -9.33
CA GLY A 59 -15.22 8.50 -9.36
C GLY A 59 -15.62 9.02 -7.98
N SER A 60 -15.58 8.16 -6.95
CA SER A 60 -15.68 8.62 -5.57
C SER A 60 -14.36 9.22 -5.08
N GLU A 61 -14.43 10.25 -4.22
CA GLU A 61 -13.24 10.81 -3.53
C GLU A 61 -12.44 9.71 -2.80
N LYS A 62 -13.14 8.71 -2.26
CA LYS A 62 -12.52 7.54 -1.62
C LYS A 62 -11.67 6.74 -2.60
N SER A 63 -12.22 6.39 -3.77
CA SER A 63 -11.52 5.61 -4.79
C SER A 63 -10.25 6.31 -5.28
N GLU A 64 -10.31 7.62 -5.49
CA GLU A 64 -9.16 8.44 -5.90
C GLU A 64 -8.07 8.45 -4.84
N LEU A 65 -8.44 8.54 -3.57
CA LEU A 65 -7.48 8.48 -2.46
C LEU A 65 -6.86 7.09 -2.29
N GLU A 66 -7.64 6.02 -2.46
CA GLU A 66 -7.14 4.63 -2.41
C GLU A 66 -6.17 4.35 -3.56
N GLU A 67 -6.51 4.81 -4.77
CA GLU A 67 -5.65 4.73 -5.96
C GLU A 67 -4.30 5.43 -5.71
N GLN A 68 -4.34 6.69 -5.29
CA GLN A 68 -3.12 7.47 -5.02
C GLN A 68 -2.27 6.84 -3.92
N PHE A 69 -2.92 6.32 -2.87
CA PHE A 69 -2.23 5.64 -1.79
C PHE A 69 -1.50 4.40 -2.29
N TRP A 70 -2.20 3.48 -2.96
CA TRP A 70 -1.63 2.21 -3.40
C TRP A 70 -0.56 2.41 -4.48
N ARG A 71 -0.75 3.36 -5.40
CA ARG A 71 0.27 3.70 -6.41
C ARG A 71 1.58 4.12 -5.77
N LYS A 72 1.52 5.03 -4.78
CA LYS A 72 2.71 5.53 -4.08
C LYS A 72 3.32 4.49 -3.15
N GLN A 73 2.49 3.70 -2.48
CA GLN A 73 2.96 2.61 -1.62
C GLN A 73 3.69 1.53 -2.43
N LEU A 74 3.16 1.18 -3.61
CA LEU A 74 3.81 0.24 -4.52
C LEU A 74 5.12 0.82 -5.08
N ALA A 75 5.13 2.09 -5.45
CA ALA A 75 6.35 2.78 -5.86
C ALA A 75 7.41 2.75 -4.76
N LEU A 76 7.04 3.08 -3.51
CA LEU A 76 7.93 3.01 -2.35
C LEU A 76 8.51 1.60 -2.16
N SER A 77 7.69 0.55 -2.30
CA SER A 77 8.16 -0.84 -2.19
C SER A 77 9.12 -1.27 -3.31
N SER A 78 9.15 -0.53 -4.42
CA SER A 78 10.04 -0.80 -5.55
C SER A 78 11.38 -0.06 -5.43
N VAL A 79 11.50 0.92 -4.54
CA VAL A 79 12.74 1.69 -4.38
C VAL A 79 13.79 0.88 -3.62
N PRO A 80 15.02 0.74 -4.15
CA PRO A 80 16.10 0.05 -3.46
C PRO A 80 16.48 0.72 -2.13
N SER A 81 16.79 -0.08 -1.11
CA SER A 81 17.07 0.38 0.25
C SER A 81 18.19 1.42 0.39
N TYR A 82 19.11 1.52 -0.58
CA TYR A 82 20.22 2.47 -0.55
C TYR A 82 19.81 3.89 -0.96
N LYS A 83 18.64 4.08 -1.57
CA LYS A 83 18.12 5.40 -1.98
C LYS A 83 17.30 6.06 -0.86
N SER A 84 17.96 6.33 0.26
CA SER A 84 17.31 6.84 1.48
C SER A 84 16.52 8.15 1.27
N GLU A 85 17.03 9.07 0.45
CA GLU A 85 16.38 10.36 0.18
C GLU A 85 15.07 10.21 -0.63
N GLU A 86 15.06 9.31 -1.62
CA GLU A 86 13.88 8.99 -2.42
C GLU A 86 12.81 8.28 -1.56
N ILE A 87 13.23 7.34 -0.70
CA ILE A 87 12.37 6.67 0.28
C ILE A 87 11.72 7.69 1.22
N ALA A 88 12.49 8.64 1.77
CA ALA A 88 11.98 9.65 2.68
C ALA A 88 10.95 10.58 2.00
N THR A 89 11.19 10.92 0.72
CA THR A 89 10.28 11.74 -0.08
C THR A 89 8.98 11.02 -0.37
N LEU A 90 9.05 9.79 -0.91
CA LEU A 90 7.87 8.98 -1.20
C LEU A 90 7.09 8.62 0.07
N THR A 91 7.75 8.38 1.20
CA THR A 91 7.08 8.15 2.48
C THR A 91 6.20 9.35 2.86
N LYS A 92 6.68 10.59 2.67
CA LYS A 92 5.86 11.80 2.89
C LYS A 92 4.70 11.90 1.91
N GLU A 93 4.90 11.51 0.66
CA GLU A 93 3.84 11.52 -0.36
C GLU A 93 2.75 10.48 -0.10
N VAL A 94 3.08 9.34 0.53
CA VAL A 94 2.15 8.30 0.98
C VAL A 94 1.34 8.77 2.19
N LEU A 95 1.94 9.56 3.10
CA LEU A 95 1.25 10.06 4.29
C LEU A 95 0.03 10.94 3.95
N ALA A 96 0.12 11.76 2.90
CA ALA A 96 -0.97 12.67 2.52
C ALA A 96 -2.30 11.95 2.18
N PRO A 97 -2.37 11.00 1.22
CA PRO A 97 -3.59 10.25 0.95
C PRO A 97 -4.00 9.36 2.13
N ALA A 98 -3.05 8.80 2.88
CA ALA A 98 -3.35 8.00 4.08
C ALA A 98 -4.14 8.81 5.13
N VAL A 99 -3.68 10.02 5.46
CA VAL A 99 -4.38 10.91 6.41
C VAL A 99 -5.75 11.34 5.86
N LYS A 100 -5.87 11.57 4.55
CA LYS A 100 -7.16 11.90 3.94
C LYS A 100 -8.15 10.72 4.00
N LEU A 101 -7.70 9.49 3.78
CA LEU A 101 -8.53 8.28 3.95
C LEU A 101 -8.99 8.11 5.39
N PHE A 102 -8.10 8.36 6.36
CA PHE A 102 -8.45 8.35 7.77
C PHE A 102 -9.51 9.41 8.09
N ALA A 103 -9.30 10.65 7.63
CA ALA A 103 -10.25 11.74 7.80
C ALA A 103 -11.60 11.43 7.13
N HIS A 104 -11.60 10.83 5.94
CA HIS A 104 -12.82 10.40 5.24
C HIS A 104 -13.59 9.34 6.05
N SER A 105 -12.90 8.37 6.64
CA SER A 105 -13.50 7.36 7.51
C SER A 105 -14.10 7.98 8.78
N CYS A 106 -13.42 8.97 9.36
CA CYS A 106 -13.94 9.70 10.52
C CYS A 106 -15.16 10.56 10.17
N LYS A 107 -15.19 11.21 8.99
CA LYS A 107 -16.32 12.02 8.53
C LYS A 107 -17.57 11.20 8.19
N SER A 108 -17.38 9.94 7.80
CA SER A 108 -18.47 9.00 7.49
C SER A 108 -18.92 8.19 8.71
N ASP A 109 -18.51 8.58 9.92
CA ASP A 109 -18.79 7.88 11.19
C ASP A 109 -18.40 6.40 11.21
N ASN A 110 -17.41 6.02 10.39
CA ASN A 110 -16.87 4.66 10.34
C ASN A 110 -15.56 4.56 11.12
N ASP A 111 -15.67 4.64 12.45
CA ASP A 111 -14.52 4.62 13.37
C ASP A 111 -13.75 3.29 13.32
N LEU A 112 -14.41 2.17 13.02
CA LEU A 112 -13.74 0.88 12.83
C LEU A 112 -12.80 0.91 11.63
N ARG A 113 -13.27 1.45 10.50
CA ARG A 113 -12.45 1.64 9.30
C ARG A 113 -11.25 2.54 9.57
N ALA A 114 -11.43 3.59 10.37
CA ALA A 114 -10.34 4.47 10.77
C ALA A 114 -9.24 3.73 11.58
N ILE A 115 -9.63 2.80 12.45
CA ILE A 115 -8.70 1.94 13.21
C ILE A 115 -7.96 0.95 12.31
N GLU A 116 -8.65 0.30 11.37
CA GLU A 116 -7.99 -0.59 10.39
C GLU A 116 -6.90 0.13 9.58
N LEU A 117 -7.14 1.40 9.21
CA LEU A 117 -6.13 2.22 8.52
C LEU A 117 -4.90 2.47 9.41
N CYS A 118 -5.09 2.63 10.73
CA CYS A 118 -4.00 2.74 11.70
C CYS A 118 -3.16 1.48 11.79
N GLU A 119 -3.80 0.31 11.79
CA GLU A 119 -3.11 -0.98 11.77
C GLU A 119 -2.35 -1.19 10.46
N LEU A 120 -3.01 -0.90 9.32
CA LEU A 120 -2.47 -1.11 7.98
C LEU A 120 -1.21 -0.28 7.72
N PHE A 121 -1.21 1.01 8.08
CA PHE A 121 -0.10 1.90 7.74
C PHE A 121 1.04 1.85 8.75
N SER A 122 0.76 1.50 10.03
CA SER A 122 1.73 1.32 11.13
C SER A 122 2.85 2.41 11.23
N ASN A 123 2.64 3.59 10.62
CA ASN A 123 3.64 4.63 10.51
C ASN A 123 3.50 5.61 11.70
N PRO A 124 4.59 5.89 12.45
CA PRO A 124 4.51 6.75 13.64
C PRO A 124 3.98 8.16 13.36
N GLN A 125 4.39 8.76 12.23
CA GLN A 125 3.94 10.10 11.83
C GLN A 125 2.45 10.08 11.47
N PHE A 126 2.02 9.07 10.73
CA PHE A 126 0.60 8.86 10.44
C PHE A 126 -0.24 8.73 11.72
N LEU A 127 0.17 7.87 12.66
CA LEU A 127 -0.56 7.65 13.91
C LEU A 127 -0.58 8.89 14.82
N GLN A 128 0.44 9.75 14.77
CA GLN A 128 0.40 11.05 15.46
C GLN A 128 -0.64 12.00 14.83
N LEU A 129 -0.68 12.07 13.50
CA LEU A 129 -1.64 12.90 12.78
C LEU A 129 -3.08 12.39 12.95
N ALA A 130 -3.29 11.08 12.88
CA ALA A 130 -4.57 10.42 13.11
C ALA A 130 -5.12 10.70 14.51
N PHE A 131 -4.27 10.58 15.54
CA PHE A 131 -4.63 10.95 16.91
C PHE A 131 -5.07 12.42 17.01
N ARG A 132 -4.27 13.35 16.47
CA ARG A 132 -4.59 14.79 16.49
C ARG A 132 -5.90 15.09 15.76
N TYR A 133 -6.17 14.36 14.67
CA TYR A 133 -7.42 14.51 13.93
C TYR A 133 -8.62 14.00 14.75
N ALA A 134 -8.52 12.80 15.33
CA ALA A 134 -9.55 12.22 16.19
C ALA A 134 -9.88 13.10 17.41
N THR A 135 -8.86 13.70 18.05
CA THR A 135 -9.09 14.63 19.16
C THR A 135 -9.73 15.94 18.70
N SER A 136 -9.28 16.50 17.56
CA SER A 136 -9.87 17.73 17.00
C SER A 136 -11.33 17.60 16.57
N THR A 137 -11.77 16.38 16.24
CA THR A 137 -13.15 16.08 15.84
C THR A 137 -14.05 15.69 17.02
N GLY A 138 -13.52 15.69 18.25
CA GLY A 138 -14.26 15.33 19.47
C GLY A 138 -14.47 13.82 19.67
N LYS A 139 -13.84 12.96 18.85
CA LYS A 139 -13.97 11.51 18.91
C LYS A 139 -13.00 10.90 19.93
N ALA A 140 -13.28 11.12 21.22
CA ALA A 140 -12.40 10.71 22.32
C ALA A 140 -12.11 9.19 22.35
N SER A 141 -13.13 8.34 22.16
CA SER A 141 -12.96 6.88 22.13
C SER A 141 -12.12 6.39 20.95
N LEU A 142 -12.21 7.06 19.79
CA LEU A 142 -11.35 6.77 18.64
C LEU A 142 -9.90 7.17 18.93
N ALA A 143 -9.67 8.35 19.51
CA ALA A 143 -8.35 8.82 19.88
C ALA A 143 -7.65 7.89 20.91
N GLU A 144 -8.40 7.36 21.87
CA GLU A 144 -7.90 6.37 22.83
C GLU A 144 -7.48 5.07 22.14
N LYS A 145 -8.33 4.53 21.24
CA LYS A 145 -8.00 3.33 20.46
C LYS A 145 -6.75 3.51 19.60
N VAL A 146 -6.60 4.65 18.90
CA VAL A 146 -5.40 4.98 18.11
C VAL A 146 -4.14 5.03 18.99
N THR A 147 -4.28 5.46 20.24
CA THR A 147 -3.16 5.51 21.21
C THR A 147 -2.78 4.12 21.68
N ASN A 148 -3.76 3.27 21.99
CA ASN A 148 -3.52 1.88 22.41
C ASN A 148 -2.84 1.05 21.31
N LEU A 149 -3.18 1.29 20.04
CA LEU A 149 -2.50 0.65 18.90
C LEU A 149 -0.99 0.95 18.85
N LYS A 150 -0.57 2.18 19.19
CA LYS A 150 0.86 2.53 19.27
C LYS A 150 1.58 1.70 20.34
N SER A 151 0.90 1.41 21.44
CA SER A 151 1.45 0.66 22.57
C SER A 151 1.60 -0.83 22.24
N SER A 152 0.58 -1.42 21.62
CA SER A 152 0.56 -2.86 21.31
C SER A 152 1.55 -3.28 20.22
N ASN A 153 1.82 -2.44 19.22
CA ASN A 153 2.83 -2.76 18.19
C ASN A 153 4.26 -2.82 18.76
N ASN A 154 4.59 -1.98 19.75
CA ASN A 154 5.90 -2.00 20.41
C ASN A 154 6.14 -3.27 21.23
N GLU A 155 5.09 -3.87 21.80
CA GLU A 155 5.19 -5.10 22.59
C GLU A 155 5.25 -6.36 21.70
N GLN A 156 4.53 -6.38 20.58
CA GLN A 156 4.60 -7.48 19.61
C GLN A 156 5.92 -7.53 18.84
N ASP A 157 6.53 -6.37 18.53
CA ASP A 157 7.87 -6.31 17.93
C ASP A 157 8.97 -6.80 18.89
N MET A 158 8.82 -6.59 20.20
CA MET A 158 9.70 -7.16 21.22
C MET A 158 9.61 -8.68 21.33
N CYS A 159 8.45 -9.27 21.05
CA CYS A 159 8.26 -10.72 21.04
C CYS A 159 8.87 -11.37 19.77
N ARG A 160 8.72 -10.73 18.60
CA ARG A 160 9.33 -11.19 17.34
C ARG A 160 10.85 -11.10 17.31
N ARG A 161 11.47 -10.16 18.04
CA ARG A 161 12.93 -10.06 18.17
C ARG A 161 13.56 -11.03 19.18
N ARG A 162 12.76 -11.73 20.00
CA ARG A 162 13.25 -12.66 21.04
C ARG A 162 13.20 -14.13 20.67
N SER A 163 12.60 -14.52 19.54
CA SER A 163 12.71 -15.90 19.05
C SER A 163 14.15 -16.14 18.56
N PRO A 164 14.95 -17.00 19.22
CA PRO A 164 16.24 -17.41 18.68
C PRO A 164 15.97 -18.21 17.40
N SER A 165 16.78 -17.99 16.36
CA SER A 165 16.78 -18.84 15.17
C SER A 165 16.94 -20.30 15.60
N PRO A 166 16.14 -21.25 15.08
CA PRO A 166 16.36 -22.66 15.37
C PRO A 166 17.77 -23.05 14.92
N SER A 167 18.63 -23.38 15.88
CA SER A 167 19.92 -24.00 15.59
C SER A 167 19.64 -25.38 15.03
N TYR A 168 19.76 -25.54 13.71
CA TYR A 168 19.74 -26.85 13.08
C TYR A 168 20.97 -27.63 13.57
N GLN A 169 20.76 -28.52 14.54
CA GLN A 169 21.72 -29.56 14.87
C GLN A 169 21.52 -30.70 13.87
N PHE A 170 22.44 -30.81 12.92
CA PHE A 170 22.54 -31.96 12.04
C PHE A 170 22.97 -33.16 12.88
N SER A 171 22.09 -34.17 12.98
CA SER A 171 22.37 -35.45 13.62
C SER A 171 22.49 -36.49 12.51
N GLY A 172 23.68 -37.07 12.34
CA GLY A 172 23.95 -38.16 11.40
C GLY A 172 25.09 -37.84 10.45
#